data_AF-A0AAU4BRS6-F1
#
_entry.id   AF-A0AAU4BRS6-F1
#
_cell.length_a   1.000
_cell.length_b   1.000
_cell.length_c   1.000
_cell.angle_alpha   90.00
_cell.angle_beta   90.00
_cell.angle_gamma   90.00
#
_symmetry.space_group_name_H-M   'P 1'
#
loop_
_entity.id
_entity.type
_entity.pdbx_description
1 polymer ?
#
loop_
_entity_poly.entity_id
_entity_poly.type
_entity_poly.pdbx_seq_one_letter_code
_entity_poly.pdbx_strand_id
1 'polypeptide(L)'
;MGPAGTVDSHTARTLTEISDHVGESRHRAAVTSWDPVAFPRVHLLTHMDLSDCLATQARADVAVAAWSRALDLAEGMDSARSRSALGAF
;
A
#
# COMPACT_ATOMS: atom_id res chain seq x y z
N MET A 1 -2.35 -8.06 15.99
CA MET A 1 -2.76 -6.63 16.06
C MET A 1 -1.59 -5.86 16.65
N GLY A 2 -1.07 -4.83 15.98
CA GLY A 2 -0.03 -3.97 16.55
C GLY A 2 -0.15 -2.53 16.05
N PRO A 3 -0.02 -1.51 16.92
CA PRO A 3 -0.08 -0.09 16.54
C PRO A 3 1.05 0.33 15.58
N ALA A 4 2.14 -0.45 15.52
CA ALA A 4 3.29 -0.20 14.67
C ALA A 4 2.93 -0.12 13.18
N GLY A 5 2.16 -1.08 12.65
CA GLY A 5 1.82 -1.10 11.22
C GLY A 5 0.95 0.09 10.78
N THR A 6 0.17 0.67 11.70
CA THR A 6 -0.65 1.86 11.44
C THR A 6 0.24 3.09 11.39
N VAL A 7 1.14 3.24 12.36
CA VAL A 7 2.14 4.31 12.39
C VAL A 7 3.01 4.24 11.15
N ASP A 8 3.54 3.06 10.80
CA ASP A 8 4.38 2.89 9.60
C ASP A 8 3.63 3.24 8.31
N SER A 9 2.35 2.89 8.17
CA SER A 9 1.54 3.26 7.00
C SER A 9 1.31 4.77 6.89
N HIS A 10 1.01 5.43 8.02
CA HIS A 10 0.83 6.89 8.03
C HIS A 10 2.16 7.63 7.80
N THR A 11 3.25 7.19 8.42
CA THR A 11 4.59 7.75 8.22
C THR A 11 5.04 7.58 6.77
N ALA A 12 4.81 6.42 6.16
CA ALA A 12 5.20 6.17 4.78
C ALA A 12 4.44 7.06 3.78
N ARG A 13 3.16 7.35 4.03
CA ARG A 13 2.38 8.30 3.22
C ARG A 13 2.95 9.73 3.30
N THR A 14 3.23 10.22 4.50
CA THR A 14 3.82 11.57 4.69
C THR A 14 5.21 11.67 4.06
N LEU A 15 6.04 10.62 4.14
CA LEU A 15 7.37 10.61 3.52
C LEU A 15 7.29 10.62 1.99
N THR A 16 6.33 9.90 1.41
CA THR A 16 6.08 9.91 -0.04
C THR A 16 5.62 11.29 -0.52
N GLU A 17 4.75 11.97 0.22
CA GLU A 17 4.31 13.34 -0.09
C GLU A 17 5.45 14.36 -0.15
N ILE A 18 6.51 14.18 0.66
CA ILE A 18 7.69 15.05 0.66
C ILE A 18 8.83 14.54 -0.24
N SER A 19 8.56 13.54 -1.10
CA SER A 19 9.53 12.91 -2.00
C SER A 19 10.75 12.31 -1.30
N ASP A 20 10.61 11.89 -0.05
CA ASP A 20 11.67 11.17 0.67
C ASP A 20 11.61 9.68 0.33
N HIS A 21 12.65 9.19 -0.33
CA HIS A 21 12.79 7.79 -0.75
C HIS A 21 12.82 6.79 0.42
N VAL A 22 12.98 7.25 1.67
CA VAL A 22 12.84 6.39 2.87
C VAL A 22 11.41 5.84 3.02
N GLY A 23 10.40 6.50 2.45
CA GLY A 23 9.00 6.06 2.46
C GLY A 23 8.80 4.62 1.94
N GLU A 24 9.56 4.19 0.92
CA GLU A 24 9.49 2.83 0.38
C GLU A 24 9.81 1.76 1.44
N SER A 25 10.88 1.97 2.22
CA SER A 25 11.31 1.01 3.25
C SER A 25 10.24 0.82 4.33
N ARG A 26 9.49 1.88 4.64
CA ARG A 26 8.41 1.89 5.62
C ARG A 26 7.15 1.22 5.07
N HIS A 27 6.82 1.43 3.79
CA HIS A 27 5.76 0.66 3.13
C HIS A 27 6.06 -0.84 3.15
N ARG A 28 7.30 -1.25 2.87
CA ARG A 28 7.70 -2.67 2.93
C ARG A 28 7.60 -3.26 4.34
N ALA A 29 8.00 -2.50 5.36
CA ALA A 29 7.83 -2.93 6.76
C ALA A 29 6.35 -3.03 7.16
N ALA A 30 5.52 -2.11 6.69
CA ALA A 30 4.08 -2.17 6.93
C ALA A 30 3.47 -3.43 6.29
N VAL A 31 3.84 -3.77 5.04
CA VAL A 31 3.37 -5.00 4.36
C VAL A 31 3.70 -6.26 5.18
N THR A 32 4.87 -6.36 5.83
CA THR A 32 5.20 -7.56 6.62
C THR A 32 4.58 -7.59 8.02
N SER A 33 4.06 -6.46 8.51
CA SER A 33 3.55 -6.32 9.88
C SER A 33 2.09 -6.77 10.07
N TRP A 34 1.34 -6.92 8.99
CA TRP A 34 -0.08 -7.28 9.01
C TRP A 34 -0.32 -8.68 8.46
N ASP A 35 -1.24 -9.42 9.05
CA ASP A 35 -1.76 -10.65 8.44
C ASP A 35 -2.61 -10.26 7.20
N PRO A 36 -2.21 -10.71 5.99
CA PRO A 36 -2.92 -10.40 4.75
C PRO A 36 -4.36 -10.93 4.71
N VAL A 37 -4.63 -12.05 5.41
CA VAL A 37 -5.94 -12.70 5.41
C VAL A 37 -6.88 -12.02 6.40
N ALA A 38 -6.36 -11.63 7.57
CA ALA A 38 -7.15 -10.93 8.58
C ALA A 38 -7.39 -9.45 8.25
N PHE A 39 -6.50 -8.82 7.48
CA PHE A 39 -6.55 -7.38 7.16
C PHE A 39 -6.35 -7.08 5.67
N PRO A 40 -7.15 -7.69 4.76
CA PRO A 40 -6.92 -7.62 3.31
C PRO A 40 -6.99 -6.18 2.78
N ARG A 41 -7.89 -5.35 3.33
CA ARG A 41 -8.00 -3.94 2.95
C ARG A 41 -6.79 -3.09 3.33
N VAL A 42 -6.18 -3.34 4.49
CA VAL A 42 -4.98 -2.61 4.90
C VAL A 42 -3.84 -2.98 3.96
N HIS A 43 -3.69 -4.26 3.67
CA HIS A 43 -2.70 -4.79 2.73
C HIS A 43 -2.86 -4.22 1.32
N LEU A 44 -4.10 -4.17 0.81
CA LEU A 44 -4.44 -3.52 -0.45
C LEU A 44 -3.92 -2.07 -0.49
N LEU A 45 -4.30 -1.26 0.50
CA LEU A 45 -3.91 0.16 0.57
C LEU A 45 -2.40 0.33 0.68
N THR A 46 -1.72 -0.50 1.46
CA THR A 46 -0.26 -0.45 1.58
C THR A 46 0.45 -0.79 0.27
N HIS A 47 -0.08 -1.74 -0.51
CA HIS A 47 0.47 -2.05 -1.84
C HIS A 47 0.22 -0.93 -2.86
N MET A 48 -0.93 -0.25 -2.81
CA MET A 48 -1.20 0.91 -3.66
C MET A 48 -0.27 2.08 -3.32
N ASP A 49 -0.14 2.43 -2.03
CA ASP A 49 0.77 3.48 -1.58
C ASP A 49 2.24 3.16 -1.97
N LEU A 50 2.68 1.89 -1.85
CA LEU A 50 4.01 1.45 -2.29
C LEU A 50 4.21 1.62 -3.81
N SER A 51 3.17 1.34 -4.60
CA SER A 51 3.23 1.43 -6.06
C SER A 51 3.42 2.87 -6.52
N ASP A 52 2.69 3.82 -5.91
CA ASP A 52 2.84 5.25 -6.18
C ASP A 52 4.25 5.74 -5.81
N CYS A 53 4.78 5.28 -4.68
CA CYS A 53 6.17 5.56 -4.28
C CYS A 53 7.19 5.03 -5.29
N LEU A 54 6.96 3.85 -5.88
CA LEU A 54 7.85 3.27 -6.89
C LEU A 54 7.72 3.97 -8.26
N ALA A 55 6.51 4.39 -8.63
CA ALA A 55 6.25 5.12 -9.86
C ALA A 55 6.93 6.50 -9.85
N THR A 56 6.86 7.23 -8.73
CA THR A 56 7.57 8.52 -8.56
C THR A 56 9.09 8.37 -8.63
N GLN A 57 9.64 7.19 -8.29
CA GLN A 57 11.05 6.84 -8.45
C GLN A 57 11.40 6.32 -9.87
N ALA A 58 10.50 6.42 -10.84
CA ALA A 58 10.66 5.90 -12.20
C ALA A 58 10.92 4.38 -12.29
N ARG A 59 10.45 3.61 -11.28
CA ARG A 59 10.60 2.14 -11.23
C ARG A 59 9.32 1.44 -11.68
N ALA A 60 8.96 1.67 -12.94
CA ALA A 60 7.67 1.25 -13.52
C ALA A 60 7.37 -0.25 -13.36
N ASP A 61 8.33 -1.13 -13.65
CA ASP A 61 8.10 -2.59 -13.56
C ASP A 61 7.75 -3.04 -12.14
N VAL A 62 8.40 -2.45 -11.14
CA VAL A 62 8.18 -2.79 -9.73
C VAL A 62 6.87 -2.17 -9.23
N ALA A 63 6.52 -0.98 -9.70
CA ALA A 63 5.22 -0.36 -9.42
C ALA A 63 4.06 -1.22 -9.97
N VAL A 64 4.16 -1.70 -11.21
CA VAL A 64 3.15 -2.57 -11.82
C VAL A 64 2.99 -3.88 -11.05
N ALA A 65 4.09 -4.49 -10.59
CA ALA A 65 4.03 -5.70 -9.77
C ALA A 65 3.30 -5.44 -8.43
N ALA A 66 3.53 -4.30 -7.79
CA ALA A 66 2.88 -3.92 -6.54
C ALA A 66 1.37 -3.62 -6.75
N TRP A 67 0.98 -2.95 -7.83
CA TRP A 67 -0.43 -2.76 -8.19
C TRP A 67 -1.13 -4.07 -8.51
N SER A 68 -0.47 -4.97 -9.24
CA SER A 68 -1.02 -6.30 -9.54
C SER A 68 -1.36 -7.05 -8.25
N ARG A 69 -0.45 -7.00 -7.26
CA ARG A 69 -0.69 -7.60 -5.95
C ARG A 69 -1.85 -6.94 -5.20
N ALA A 70 -2.01 -5.62 -5.31
CA ALA A 70 -3.18 -4.94 -4.76
C ALA A 70 -4.47 -5.43 -5.42
N LEU A 71 -4.51 -5.59 -6.74
CA LEU A 71 -5.69 -6.10 -7.44
C LEU A 71 -6.05 -7.53 -7.02
N ASP A 72 -5.07 -8.43 -6.85
CA ASP A 72 -5.31 -9.78 -6.33
C ASP A 72 -5.94 -9.76 -4.93
N LEU A 73 -5.53 -8.80 -4.08
CA LEU A 73 -6.09 -8.64 -2.73
C LEU A 73 -7.49 -8.01 -2.77
N ALA A 74 -7.79 -7.22 -3.80
CA ALA A 74 -9.12 -6.66 -4.03
C ALA A 74 -10.13 -7.74 -4.48
N GLU A 75 -9.64 -8.80 -5.13
CA GLU A 75 -10.48 -9.90 -5.58
C GLU A 75 -11.13 -10.60 -4.37
N GLY A 76 -12.47 -10.56 -4.31
CA GLY A 76 -13.26 -11.05 -3.17
C GLY A 76 -13.57 -10.00 -2.10
N MET A 77 -13.02 -8.78 -2.18
CA MET A 77 -13.39 -7.66 -1.30
C MET A 77 -14.66 -6.93 -1.80
N ASP A 78 -15.84 -7.49 -1.53
CA ASP A 78 -17.11 -6.81 -1.84
C ASP A 78 -17.52 -5.80 -0.77
N SER A 79 -16.81 -4.66 -0.72
CA SER A 79 -17.20 -3.53 0.15
C SER A 79 -17.23 -2.22 -0.63
N ALA A 80 -18.26 -1.39 -0.40
CA ALA A 80 -18.39 -0.07 -1.04
C ALA A 80 -17.18 0.84 -0.76
N ARG A 81 -16.57 0.70 0.42
CA ARG A 81 -15.35 1.43 0.81
C ARG A 81 -14.12 0.98 0.03
N SER A 82 -14.03 -0.29 -0.35
CA SER A 82 -12.95 -0.81 -1.19
C SER A 82 -13.09 -0.31 -2.62
N ARG A 83 -14.31 -0.35 -3.18
CA ARG A 83 -14.60 0.19 -4.53
C ARG A 83 -14.30 1.67 -4.65
N SER A 84 -14.68 2.47 -3.64
CA SER A 84 -14.38 3.91 -3.63
C SER A 84 -12.89 4.21 -3.60
N ALA A 85 -12.08 3.38 -2.94
CA ALA A 85 -10.62 3.56 -2.94
C ALA A 85 -10.02 3.20 -4.30
N LEU A 86 -10.52 2.15 -4.94
CA LEU A 86 -10.08 1.72 -6.29
C LEU A 86 -10.44 2.71 -7.41
N GLY A 87 -11.52 3.48 -7.24
CA GLY A 87 -11.96 4.48 -8.23
C GLY A 87 -11.46 5.91 -7.97
N ALA A 88 -10.62 6.12 -6.95
CA ALA A 88 -10.08 7.43 -6.58
C ALA A 88 -8.68 7.70 -7.14
N PHE A 89 -8.12 6.74 -7.90
CA PHE A 89 -6.92 6.88 -8.71
C PHE A 89 -7.28 7.48 -10.09
#